data_AF-A0AAW1EG02-F1
#
_entry.id   AF-A0AAW1EG02-F1
#
_cell.length_a   1.000
_cell.length_b   1.000
_cell.length_c   1.000
_cell.angle_alpha   90.00
_cell.angle_beta   90.00
_cell.angle_gamma   90.00
#
_symmetry.space_group_name_H-M   'P 1'
#
loop_
_entity.id
_entity.type
_entity.pdbx_description
1 polymer ?
#
loop_
_entity_poly.entity_id
_entity_poly.type
_entity_poly.pdbx_seq_one_letter_code
_entity_poly.pdbx_strand_id
1 'polypeptide(L)'
;MGSSQLVVFGFVLACVSFSDARVLIMSQPKFCGVKDEPAAEPERDHSRLSTQQADVLQAEQIQPAVEPLSWTFPEDPVDSVRETPVNYVLRQPATANRVAVRCGESRIQVEVSQDLLGLGKLINPEDLTLGGCSATEIDNFAHVLAFEYELHSCGSRRVVIENALIYAFTLVYNPDVSGRSGITRSQGAVIGVECHYLI
;
A
#
# COMPACT_ATOMS: atom_id res chain seq x y z
N MET A 1 -1.70 -41.67 -65.32
CA MET A 1 -1.32 -41.17 -63.98
C MET A 1 -2.37 -41.70 -63.00
N GLY A 2 -2.10 -42.52 -61.98
CA GLY A 2 -0.83 -42.95 -61.39
C GLY A 2 -0.26 -41.88 -60.45
N SER A 3 -0.05 -42.12 -59.14
CA SER A 3 -0.48 -43.24 -58.28
C SER A 3 -0.54 -42.75 -56.83
N SER A 4 -1.25 -43.43 -55.92
CA SER A 4 -1.44 -42.98 -54.54
C SER A 4 -0.19 -43.14 -53.66
N GLN A 5 0.09 -42.16 -52.80
CA GLN A 5 0.87 -42.34 -51.58
C GLN A 5 0.22 -41.56 -50.43
N LEU A 6 -0.18 -42.27 -49.36
CA LEU A 6 -0.57 -41.68 -48.08
C LEU A 6 0.65 -41.69 -47.16
N VAL A 7 1.20 -40.52 -46.83
CA VAL A 7 2.34 -40.40 -45.92
C VAL A 7 1.85 -40.45 -44.47
N VAL A 8 1.99 -41.60 -43.83
CA VAL A 8 1.64 -41.79 -42.41
C VAL A 8 2.78 -41.26 -41.54
N PHE A 9 2.64 -40.04 -41.03
CA PHE A 9 3.56 -39.47 -40.04
C PHE A 9 3.29 -40.07 -38.65
N GLY A 10 3.98 -41.17 -38.33
CA GLY A 10 4.00 -41.73 -36.99
C GLY A 10 4.89 -40.90 -36.05
N PHE A 11 4.27 -40.09 -35.18
CA PHE A 11 4.98 -39.40 -34.11
C PHE A 11 5.21 -40.35 -32.92
N VAL A 12 6.48 -40.52 -32.54
CA VAL A 12 6.88 -41.37 -31.41
C VAL A 12 6.65 -40.63 -30.10
N LEU A 13 5.76 -41.16 -29.25
CA LEU A 13 5.51 -40.64 -27.90
C LEU A 13 6.67 -41.00 -26.97
N ALA A 14 7.53 -40.01 -26.69
CA ALA A 14 8.56 -40.12 -25.66
C ALA A 14 7.95 -39.87 -24.26
N CYS A 15 7.64 -40.94 -23.54
CA CYS A 15 7.15 -40.86 -22.16
C CYS A 15 8.27 -40.40 -21.21
N VAL A 16 8.26 -39.13 -20.81
CA VAL A 16 9.13 -38.61 -19.75
C VAL A 16 8.38 -38.69 -18.42
N SER A 17 8.79 -39.62 -17.55
CA SER A 17 8.28 -39.72 -16.18
C SER A 17 8.93 -38.69 -15.28
N PHE A 18 8.15 -37.80 -14.67
CA PHE A 18 8.56 -37.04 -13.49
C PHE A 18 7.60 -37.35 -12.33
N SER A 19 8.15 -37.75 -11.18
CA SER A 19 7.40 -38.21 -10.02
C SER A 19 7.08 -37.08 -9.03
N ASP A 20 5.99 -37.30 -8.28
CA ASP A 20 5.55 -36.65 -7.04
C ASP A 20 6.15 -35.31 -6.59
N ALA A 21 5.26 -34.32 -6.45
CA ALA A 21 5.08 -33.61 -5.18
C ALA A 21 3.60 -33.23 -4.99
N ARG A 22 3.05 -33.50 -3.80
CA ARG A 22 1.66 -33.14 -3.44
C ARG A 22 1.63 -32.52 -2.03
N VAL A 23 0.67 -31.60 -1.84
CA VAL A 23 0.04 -31.24 -0.54
C VAL A 23 0.82 -30.30 0.42
N LEU A 24 0.28 -29.08 0.53
CA LEU A 24 0.10 -28.20 1.71
C LEU A 24 1.27 -27.92 2.69
N ILE A 25 1.70 -26.65 2.72
CA ILE A 25 1.95 -25.91 3.99
C ILE A 25 1.37 -24.49 3.88
N MET A 26 0.60 -24.06 4.89
CA MET A 26 0.25 -22.65 5.12
C MET A 26 1.36 -21.96 5.91
N SER A 27 1.92 -20.85 5.40
CA SER A 27 2.84 -19.99 6.15
C SER A 27 2.09 -18.86 6.87
N GLN A 28 1.60 -19.16 8.08
CA GLN A 28 1.03 -18.16 9.00
C GLN A 28 2.14 -17.25 9.56
N PRO A 29 2.01 -15.90 9.52
CA PRO A 29 2.97 -15.02 10.17
C PRO A 29 2.89 -15.18 11.69
N LYS A 30 4.00 -15.53 12.33
CA LYS A 30 4.10 -15.62 13.80
C LYS A 30 4.78 -14.37 14.36
N PHE A 31 4.14 -13.80 15.37
CA PHE A 31 4.58 -12.60 16.09
C PHE A 31 5.85 -12.90 16.90
N CYS A 32 6.79 -11.96 16.97
CA CYS A 32 8.02 -12.14 17.78
C CYS A 32 7.72 -11.97 19.28
N GLY A 33 8.19 -12.94 20.09
CA GLY A 33 8.20 -12.89 21.56
C GLY A 33 9.61 -12.75 22.13
N VAL A 34 9.71 -12.45 23.43
CA VAL A 34 10.93 -12.00 24.14
C VAL A 34 10.94 -12.62 25.55
N LYS A 35 12.07 -12.94 26.21
CA LYS A 35 13.48 -12.70 25.84
C LYS A 35 14.16 -13.99 25.27
N ASP A 36 15.20 -14.67 25.78
CA ASP A 36 16.01 -14.52 27.00
C ASP A 36 17.51 -14.75 26.78
N GLU A 37 18.32 -14.41 27.79
CA GLU A 37 19.79 -14.39 27.75
C GLU A 37 20.40 -15.63 28.44
N PRO A 38 21.61 -16.08 28.06
CA PRO A 38 22.85 -15.34 28.37
C PRO A 38 23.84 -15.21 27.20
N ALA A 39 24.79 -14.27 27.33
CA ALA A 39 25.83 -13.99 26.32
C ALA A 39 27.18 -14.65 26.63
N ALA A 40 27.96 -14.92 25.58
CA ALA A 40 29.40 -15.20 25.62
C ALA A 40 30.07 -14.73 24.32
N GLU A 41 31.32 -14.28 24.41
CA GLU A 41 32.06 -13.55 23.35
C GLU A 41 32.41 -14.38 22.11
N PRO A 42 32.53 -13.73 20.93
CA PRO A 42 33.54 -14.10 19.94
C PRO A 42 34.55 -12.97 19.70
N GLU A 43 35.82 -13.36 19.76
CA GLU A 43 37.02 -12.50 19.60
C GLU A 43 37.06 -11.79 18.23
N ARG A 44 37.56 -10.54 18.19
CA ARG A 44 37.66 -9.75 16.95
C ARG A 44 38.90 -8.87 16.90
N ASP A 45 40.05 -9.49 16.69
CA ASP A 45 41.30 -8.78 16.42
C ASP A 45 41.31 -8.13 15.01
N HIS A 46 42.35 -7.34 14.71
CA HIS A 46 42.63 -6.63 13.46
C HIS A 46 41.77 -5.38 13.16
N SER A 47 41.96 -4.32 13.97
CA SER A 47 41.64 -2.93 13.55
C SER A 47 42.54 -1.87 14.24
N ARG A 48 43.84 -2.15 14.42
CA ARG A 48 44.79 -1.25 15.12
C ARG A 48 45.91 -0.62 14.28
N LEU A 49 45.98 -0.86 12.96
CA LEU A 49 47.10 -0.37 12.13
C LEU A 49 46.85 0.92 11.33
N SER A 50 45.61 1.42 11.24
CA SER A 50 45.30 2.61 10.42
C SER A 50 45.40 3.94 11.17
N THR A 51 45.57 3.92 12.49
CA THR A 51 45.41 5.11 13.35
C THR A 51 46.70 5.91 13.57
N GLN A 52 47.88 5.32 13.34
CA GLN A 52 49.17 5.93 13.71
C GLN A 52 49.74 6.91 12.66
N GLN A 53 49.19 6.96 11.45
CA GLN A 53 49.74 7.77 10.34
C GLN A 53 49.07 9.16 10.19
N ALA A 54 48.17 9.54 11.09
CA ALA A 54 47.44 10.82 11.07
C ALA A 54 47.88 11.80 12.18
N ASP A 55 48.91 11.46 12.95
CA ASP A 55 49.24 12.10 14.24
C ASP A 55 50.50 12.98 14.19
N VAL A 56 50.87 13.46 12.99
CA VAL A 56 51.98 14.43 12.80
C VAL A 56 51.64 15.41 11.67
N LEU A 57 51.03 16.56 12.02
CA LEU A 57 51.36 17.92 11.52
C LEU A 57 50.37 18.97 12.06
N GLN A 58 50.86 20.19 12.28
CA GLN A 58 50.09 21.43 12.55
C GLN A 58 49.28 21.48 13.87
N ALA A 59 50.01 21.48 14.98
CA ALA A 59 49.53 22.02 16.27
C ALA A 59 49.65 23.56 16.32
N GLU A 60 48.87 24.26 15.49
CA GLU A 60 48.45 25.67 15.60
C GLU A 60 47.34 25.85 14.54
N GLN A 61 46.21 26.51 14.77
CA GLN A 61 45.96 27.67 15.63
C GLN A 61 44.61 27.51 16.35
N ILE A 62 44.61 27.51 17.69
CA ILE A 62 43.38 27.42 18.48
C ILE A 62 42.63 28.77 18.38
N GLN A 63 41.44 28.75 17.78
CA GLN A 63 40.51 29.89 17.88
C GLN A 63 40.14 30.09 19.35
N PRO A 64 40.05 31.34 19.86
CA PRO A 64 39.72 31.57 21.26
C PRO A 64 38.42 30.87 21.60
N ALA A 65 38.45 30.02 22.63
CA ALA A 65 37.35 29.13 22.95
C ALA A 65 36.07 29.94 23.18
N VAL A 66 35.11 29.80 22.25
CA VAL A 66 33.76 30.35 22.42
C VAL A 66 33.20 29.71 23.69
N GLU A 67 32.83 30.56 24.65
CA GLU A 67 32.35 30.13 25.96
C GLU A 67 31.21 29.10 25.78
N PRO A 68 31.30 27.92 26.43
CA PRO A 68 30.33 26.85 26.20
C PRO A 68 28.93 27.37 26.56
N LEU A 69 28.03 27.34 25.58
CA LEU A 69 26.70 27.94 25.69
C LEU A 69 26.01 27.46 26.97
N SER A 70 25.73 28.38 27.88
CA SER A 70 25.13 28.14 29.20
C SER A 70 23.64 27.74 29.14
N TRP A 71 23.18 27.27 27.97
CA TRP A 71 21.79 26.88 27.76
C TRP A 71 21.48 25.58 28.52
N THR A 72 20.63 25.73 29.53
CA THR A 72 19.99 24.63 30.24
C THR A 72 18.54 24.57 29.77
N PHE A 73 17.96 23.36 29.69
CA PHE A 73 16.54 23.22 29.42
C PHE A 73 15.74 23.91 30.55
N PRO A 74 14.83 24.86 30.27
CA PRO A 74 14.09 25.55 31.33
C PRO A 74 13.26 24.56 32.15
N GLU A 75 13.24 24.70 33.48
CA GLU A 75 12.30 23.95 34.31
C GLU A 75 10.86 24.18 33.85
N ASP A 76 10.08 23.10 33.76
CA ASP A 76 8.66 23.17 33.45
C ASP A 76 7.94 24.07 34.49
N PRO A 77 7.13 25.04 34.05
CA PRO A 77 6.46 25.96 34.96
C PRO A 77 5.49 25.18 35.85
N VAL A 78 5.73 25.20 37.17
CA VAL A 78 4.87 24.57 38.20
C VAL A 78 3.61 25.42 38.43
N ASP A 79 2.97 25.86 37.36
CA ASP A 79 1.59 26.30 37.39
C ASP A 79 0.74 25.05 37.64
N SER A 80 0.14 24.96 38.83
CA SER A 80 -0.76 23.86 39.16
C SER A 80 -2.05 24.02 38.34
N VAL A 81 -2.03 23.55 37.10
CA VAL A 81 -3.20 23.52 36.22
C VAL A 81 -4.29 22.76 36.96
N ARG A 82 -5.27 23.50 37.47
CA ARG A 82 -6.52 22.91 37.92
C ARG A 82 -7.23 22.45 36.67
N GLU A 83 -6.99 21.19 36.29
CA GLU A 83 -7.67 20.50 35.21
C GLU A 83 -9.17 20.42 35.53
N THR A 84 -9.84 21.53 35.25
CA THR A 84 -11.27 21.54 34.98
C THR A 84 -11.44 20.55 33.82
N PRO A 85 -12.20 19.46 33.97
CA PRO A 85 -12.24 18.40 32.98
C PRO A 85 -12.87 18.93 31.69
N VAL A 86 -12.03 19.44 30.79
CA VAL A 86 -12.42 19.86 29.44
C VAL A 86 -12.97 18.60 28.78
N ASN A 87 -14.26 18.62 28.46
CA ASN A 87 -14.91 17.51 27.79
C ASN A 87 -14.40 17.47 26.34
N TYR A 88 -13.26 16.80 26.16
CA TYR A 88 -12.64 16.52 24.88
C TYR A 88 -13.56 15.58 24.10
N VAL A 89 -14.36 16.17 23.23
CA VAL A 89 -15.13 15.45 22.21
C VAL A 89 -14.29 15.41 20.96
N LEU A 90 -13.83 14.21 20.59
CA LEU A 90 -13.30 13.95 19.24
C LEU A 90 -14.38 14.30 18.22
N ARG A 91 -14.25 15.45 17.55
CA ARG A 91 -15.05 15.75 16.37
C ARG A 91 -14.63 14.79 15.26
N GLN A 92 -15.43 13.76 15.05
CA GLN A 92 -15.30 12.92 13.86
C GLN A 92 -15.44 13.81 12.62
N PRO A 93 -14.58 13.65 11.59
CA PRO A 93 -14.75 14.36 10.33
C PRO A 93 -16.13 14.06 9.74
N ALA A 94 -16.81 15.09 9.23
CA ALA A 94 -18.05 14.88 8.51
C ALA A 94 -17.79 13.98 7.29
N THR A 95 -18.53 12.88 7.19
CA THR A 95 -18.41 11.93 6.07
C THR A 95 -18.94 12.55 4.80
N ALA A 96 -18.05 13.19 4.03
CA ALA A 96 -18.36 13.62 2.68
C ALA A 96 -18.52 12.38 1.78
N ASN A 97 -19.67 12.24 1.14
CA ASN A 97 -19.95 11.16 0.18
C ASN A 97 -19.16 11.42 -1.11
N ARG A 98 -17.89 10.99 -1.13
CA ARG A 98 -16.95 11.16 -2.27
C ARG A 98 -17.00 10.02 -3.27
N VAL A 99 -17.70 8.94 -2.94
CA VAL A 99 -18.02 7.83 -3.84
C VAL A 99 -19.53 7.70 -3.84
N ALA A 100 -20.15 7.83 -5.01
CA ALA A 100 -21.55 7.51 -5.25
C ALA A 100 -21.64 6.28 -6.15
N VAL A 101 -22.60 5.40 -5.88
CA VAL A 101 -22.74 4.10 -6.56
C VAL A 101 -24.17 3.98 -7.06
N ARG A 102 -24.33 3.65 -8.35
CA ARG A 102 -25.62 3.45 -9.01
C ARG A 102 -25.63 2.06 -9.64
N CYS A 103 -26.43 1.17 -9.06
CA CYS A 103 -26.57 -0.22 -9.47
C CYS A 103 -27.70 -0.33 -10.52
N GLY A 104 -27.35 -0.59 -11.77
CA GLY A 104 -28.30 -0.93 -12.84
C GLY A 104 -28.55 -2.44 -12.92
N GLU A 105 -29.33 -2.89 -13.90
CA GLU A 105 -29.71 -4.30 -14.07
C GLU A 105 -28.53 -5.20 -14.45
N SER A 106 -27.65 -4.72 -15.32
CA SER A 106 -26.48 -5.45 -15.85
C SER A 106 -25.16 -4.67 -15.70
N ARG A 107 -25.23 -3.41 -15.24
CA ARG A 107 -24.10 -2.49 -15.12
C ARG A 107 -24.06 -1.76 -13.79
N ILE A 108 -22.86 -1.36 -13.41
CA ILE A 108 -22.60 -0.45 -12.29
C ILE A 108 -22.06 0.87 -12.85
N GLN A 109 -22.55 1.98 -12.32
CA GLN A 109 -21.93 3.30 -12.48
C GLN A 109 -21.40 3.74 -11.12
N VAL A 110 -20.11 4.08 -11.04
CA VAL A 110 -19.47 4.62 -9.84
C VAL A 110 -18.92 6.01 -10.15
N GLU A 111 -19.33 7.00 -9.38
CA GLU A 111 -18.89 8.40 -9.49
C GLU A 111 -17.97 8.70 -8.29
N VAL A 112 -16.74 9.14 -8.55
CA VAL A 112 -15.70 9.36 -7.54
C VAL A 112 -15.18 10.79 -7.61
N SER A 113 -15.29 11.55 -6.53
CA SER A 113 -14.67 12.88 -6.44
C SER A 113 -13.15 12.78 -6.41
N GLN A 114 -12.48 13.62 -7.19
CA GLN A 114 -11.01 13.64 -7.28
C GLN A 114 -10.34 14.09 -5.96
N ASP A 115 -11.02 14.82 -5.06
CA ASP A 115 -10.54 15.02 -3.68
C ASP A 115 -10.97 13.86 -2.77
N LEU A 116 -10.70 12.62 -3.18
CA LEU A 116 -11.11 11.39 -2.51
C LEU A 116 -10.68 11.35 -1.02
N LEU A 117 -9.54 11.96 -0.71
CA LEU A 117 -9.00 12.04 0.65
C LEU A 117 -9.60 13.19 1.48
N GLY A 118 -10.14 14.24 0.85
CA GLY A 118 -10.66 15.42 1.55
C GLY A 118 -9.61 16.40 2.03
N LEU A 119 -8.52 16.50 1.26
CA LEU A 119 -7.34 17.31 1.58
C LEU A 119 -7.27 18.57 0.69
N GLY A 120 -8.29 18.80 -0.15
CA GLY A 120 -8.23 19.81 -1.21
C GLY A 120 -7.23 19.48 -2.32
N LYS A 121 -6.72 18.24 -2.37
CA LYS A 121 -5.76 17.79 -3.37
C LYS A 121 -6.39 16.74 -4.27
N LEU A 122 -6.60 17.12 -5.52
CA LEU A 122 -7.02 16.23 -6.59
C LEU A 122 -6.04 15.07 -6.76
N ILE A 123 -6.57 13.85 -6.87
CA ILE A 123 -5.83 12.65 -7.29
C ILE A 123 -5.68 12.62 -8.81
N ASN A 124 -4.64 11.94 -9.29
CA ASN A 124 -4.48 11.64 -10.70
C ASN A 124 -5.45 10.51 -11.11
N PRO A 125 -6.21 10.61 -12.22
CA PRO A 125 -7.13 9.56 -12.66
C PRO A 125 -6.47 8.18 -12.82
N GLU A 126 -5.23 8.12 -13.30
CA GLU A 126 -4.48 6.86 -13.50
C GLU A 126 -4.10 6.17 -12.17
N ASP A 127 -4.07 6.91 -11.05
CA ASP A 127 -3.82 6.34 -9.72
C ASP A 127 -5.05 5.58 -9.17
N LEU A 128 -6.22 5.67 -9.83
CA LEU A 128 -7.49 5.15 -9.34
C LEU A 128 -8.09 4.10 -10.30
N THR A 129 -8.36 2.89 -9.79
CA THR A 129 -8.96 1.81 -10.58
C THR A 129 -10.15 1.15 -9.89
N LEU A 130 -11.17 0.77 -10.66
CA LEU A 130 -12.28 -0.06 -10.20
C LEU A 130 -12.02 -1.51 -10.63
N GLY A 131 -11.61 -2.35 -9.68
CA GLY A 131 -11.31 -3.77 -9.90
C GLY A 131 -10.23 -4.04 -10.97
N GLY A 132 -9.31 -3.09 -11.18
CA GLY A 132 -8.25 -3.13 -12.19
C GLY A 132 -8.59 -2.44 -13.52
N CYS A 133 -9.79 -1.87 -13.68
CA CYS A 133 -10.14 -1.00 -14.81
C CYS A 133 -9.94 0.49 -14.47
N SER A 134 -9.55 1.29 -15.46
CA SER A 134 -9.44 2.76 -15.35
C SER A 134 -10.81 3.44 -15.20
N ALA A 135 -10.82 4.77 -15.06
CA ALA A 135 -12.03 5.54 -15.29
C ALA A 135 -12.53 5.39 -16.74
N THR A 136 -13.83 5.57 -16.94
CA THR A 136 -14.50 5.58 -18.25
C THR A 136 -14.69 7.01 -18.78
N GLU A 137 -14.96 7.95 -17.87
CA GLU A 137 -15.12 9.39 -18.16
C GLU A 137 -14.52 10.25 -17.02
N ILE A 138 -14.08 11.46 -17.37
CA ILE A 138 -13.40 12.40 -16.47
C ILE A 138 -14.04 13.79 -16.62
N ASP A 139 -14.84 14.20 -15.64
CA ASP A 139 -15.38 15.56 -15.58
C ASP A 139 -14.37 16.49 -14.89
N ASN A 140 -13.73 17.33 -15.69
CA ASN A 140 -12.73 18.32 -15.26
C ASN A 140 -13.36 19.60 -14.67
N PHE A 141 -14.67 19.80 -14.79
CA PHE A 141 -15.40 20.92 -14.17
C PHE A 141 -15.95 20.52 -12.81
N ALA A 142 -16.62 19.37 -12.72
CA ALA A 142 -17.11 18.83 -11.44
C ALA A 142 -15.99 18.21 -10.59
N HIS A 143 -14.83 17.91 -11.19
CA HIS A 143 -13.72 17.17 -10.56
C HIS A 143 -14.15 15.77 -10.11
N VAL A 144 -14.81 15.05 -11.01
CA VAL A 144 -15.37 13.71 -10.80
C VAL A 144 -14.85 12.73 -11.84
N LEU A 145 -14.60 11.50 -11.42
CA LEU A 145 -14.21 10.36 -12.26
C LEU A 145 -15.39 9.39 -12.28
N ALA A 146 -15.86 9.03 -13.48
CA ALA A 146 -16.96 8.10 -13.67
C ALA A 146 -16.47 6.77 -14.23
N PHE A 147 -16.92 5.67 -13.64
CA PHE A 147 -16.64 4.30 -14.05
C PHE A 147 -17.97 3.64 -14.43
N GLU A 148 -18.20 3.30 -15.71
CA GLU A 148 -19.36 2.48 -16.14
C GLU A 148 -18.86 1.12 -16.65
N TYR A 149 -19.24 0.05 -15.95
CA TYR A 149 -18.83 -1.31 -16.29
C TYR A 149 -19.96 -2.33 -16.05
N GLU A 150 -19.82 -3.51 -16.65
CA GLU A 150 -20.78 -4.61 -16.49
C GLU A 150 -20.55 -5.33 -15.15
N LEU A 151 -21.63 -5.79 -14.51
CA LEU A 151 -21.60 -6.41 -13.18
C LEU A 151 -20.69 -7.65 -13.10
N HIS A 152 -20.33 -8.24 -14.23
CA HIS A 152 -19.47 -9.41 -14.37
C HIS A 152 -18.04 -9.10 -14.90
N SER A 153 -17.71 -7.84 -15.21
CA SER A 153 -16.39 -7.45 -15.72
C SER A 153 -15.53 -6.79 -14.63
N CYS A 154 -14.37 -6.23 -15.01
CA CYS A 154 -13.50 -5.41 -14.14
C CYS A 154 -13.31 -5.96 -12.71
N GLY A 155 -12.80 -7.20 -12.61
CA GLY A 155 -12.42 -7.83 -11.33
C GLY A 155 -13.57 -8.10 -10.35
N SER A 156 -14.82 -7.92 -10.77
CA SER A 156 -16.01 -8.13 -9.93
C SER A 156 -16.11 -9.54 -9.35
N ARG A 157 -16.57 -9.61 -8.10
CA ARG A 157 -16.86 -10.86 -7.39
C ARG A 157 -18.35 -10.99 -7.16
N ARG A 158 -18.97 -11.93 -7.87
CA ARG A 158 -20.36 -12.33 -7.67
C ARG A 158 -20.47 -13.33 -6.51
N VAL A 159 -21.31 -13.03 -5.52
CA VAL A 159 -21.63 -13.88 -4.36
C VAL A 159 -23.13 -14.16 -4.36
N VAL A 160 -23.51 -15.41 -4.13
CA VAL A 160 -24.91 -15.81 -3.91
C VAL A 160 -25.09 -16.10 -2.43
N ILE A 161 -26.07 -15.45 -1.82
CA ILE A 161 -26.60 -15.69 -0.47
C ILE A 161 -28.07 -16.10 -0.66
N GLU A 162 -28.66 -16.79 0.33
CA GLU A 162 -29.97 -17.45 0.28
C GLU A 162 -31.04 -16.75 -0.58
N ASN A 163 -31.29 -15.45 -0.35
CA ASN A 163 -32.26 -14.63 -1.08
C ASN A 163 -31.62 -13.40 -1.76
N ALA A 164 -30.30 -13.40 -1.99
CA ALA A 164 -29.58 -12.21 -2.50
C ALA A 164 -28.38 -12.54 -3.38
N LEU A 165 -28.27 -11.80 -4.48
CA LEU A 165 -27.13 -11.78 -5.39
C LEU A 165 -26.33 -10.49 -5.14
N ILE A 166 -25.11 -10.63 -4.63
CA ILE A 166 -24.22 -9.49 -4.35
C ILE A 166 -23.11 -9.46 -5.40
N TYR A 167 -22.90 -8.29 -6.00
CA TYR A 167 -21.72 -8.01 -6.83
C TYR A 167 -20.81 -7.05 -6.06
N ALA A 168 -19.63 -7.54 -5.69
CA ALA A 168 -18.60 -6.75 -5.02
C ALA A 168 -17.50 -6.34 -6.01
N PHE A 169 -17.19 -5.05 -6.04
CA PHE A 169 -16.06 -4.43 -6.72
C PHE A 169 -15.11 -3.83 -5.67
N THR A 170 -13.86 -3.59 -6.08
CA THR A 170 -12.84 -2.97 -5.22
C THR A 170 -12.31 -1.73 -5.92
N LEU A 171 -12.62 -0.54 -5.40
CA LEU A 171 -12.05 0.71 -5.86
C LEU A 171 -10.70 0.91 -5.14
N VAL A 172 -9.61 1.00 -5.91
CA VAL A 172 -8.23 1.08 -5.39
C VAL A 172 -7.60 2.40 -5.84
N TYR A 173 -7.18 3.21 -4.87
CA TYR A 173 -6.31 4.36 -5.07
C TYR A 173 -4.88 4.01 -4.67
N ASN A 174 -3.96 4.01 -5.64
CA ASN A 174 -2.54 3.74 -5.45
C ASN A 174 -1.71 4.89 -6.06
N PRO A 175 -1.35 5.93 -5.29
CA PRO A 175 -0.60 7.06 -5.81
C PRO A 175 0.79 6.66 -6.32
N ASP A 176 1.20 7.23 -7.45
CA ASP A 176 2.58 7.12 -7.91
C ASP A 176 3.56 7.76 -6.91
N VAL A 177 4.70 7.08 -6.74
CA VAL A 177 5.77 7.40 -5.78
C VAL A 177 7.03 7.91 -6.49
N SER A 178 6.95 8.26 -7.77
CA SER A 178 8.04 8.70 -8.68
C SER A 178 8.81 9.99 -8.29
N GLY A 179 8.72 10.43 -7.03
CA GLY A 179 9.61 11.44 -6.48
C GLY A 179 11.06 10.94 -6.36
N ARG A 180 12.03 11.84 -6.60
CA ARG A 180 13.46 11.54 -6.43
C ARG A 180 13.84 11.13 -5.00
N SER A 181 12.99 11.44 -4.02
CA SER A 181 12.99 10.82 -2.70
C SER A 181 11.86 9.79 -2.62
N GLY A 182 12.18 8.54 -2.27
CA GLY A 182 11.22 7.44 -2.05
C GLY A 182 10.32 7.59 -0.82
N ILE A 183 9.94 8.82 -0.47
CA ILE A 183 9.09 9.19 0.66
C ILE A 183 7.67 9.29 0.14
N THR A 184 6.86 8.26 0.39
CA THR A 184 5.44 8.24 0.02
C THR A 184 4.67 9.23 0.90
N ARG A 185 4.22 10.36 0.33
CA ARG A 185 3.53 11.44 1.08
C ARG A 185 2.00 11.26 1.15
N SER A 186 1.45 10.32 0.40
CA SER A 186 0.01 10.02 0.35
C SER A 186 -0.20 8.51 0.50
N GLN A 187 -0.99 8.11 1.49
CA GLN A 187 -1.37 6.71 1.70
C GLN A 187 -2.37 6.28 0.62
N GLY A 188 -2.17 5.10 0.04
CA GLY A 188 -3.16 4.47 -0.84
C GLY A 188 -4.41 4.04 -0.08
N ALA A 189 -5.54 3.96 -0.77
CA ALA A 189 -6.84 3.62 -0.20
C ALA A 189 -7.52 2.47 -0.96
N VAL A 190 -8.27 1.64 -0.25
CA VAL A 190 -9.05 0.53 -0.82
C VAL A 190 -10.48 0.65 -0.28
N ILE A 191 -11.44 0.74 -1.18
CA ILE A 191 -12.86 0.97 -0.88
C ILE A 191 -13.67 -0.16 -1.51
N GLY A 192 -14.43 -0.88 -0.70
CA GLY A 192 -15.40 -1.87 -1.18
C GLY A 192 -16.62 -1.17 -1.78
N VAL A 193 -17.06 -1.64 -2.94
CA VAL A 193 -18.25 -1.16 -3.64
C VAL A 193 -19.16 -2.36 -3.90
N GLU A 194 -20.40 -2.33 -3.41
CA GLU A 194 -21.31 -3.48 -3.52
C GLU A 194 -22.67 -3.09 -4.12
N CYS A 195 -23.17 -3.94 -5.03
CA CYS A 195 -24.54 -3.89 -5.53
C CYS A 195 -25.28 -5.16 -5.08
N HIS A 196 -26.39 -4.97 -4.34
CA HIS A 196 -27.20 -6.04 -3.76
C HIS A 196 -28.52 -6.16 -4.52
N TYR A 197 -28.79 -7.33 -5.07
CA TYR A 197 -30.03 -7.64 -5.80
C TYR A 197 -30.77 -8.77 -5.08
N LEU A 198 -32.06 -8.60 -4.79
CA LEU A 198 -32.88 -9.66 -4.19
C LEU A 198 -33.27 -10.69 -5.24
N ILE A 199 -33.39 -11.95 -4.83
CA ILE A 199 -33.76 -13.12 -5.66
C ILE A 199 -35.10 -13.69 -5.15
#